data_AF-A0A8C7AA61-F1
#
_entry.id   AF-A0A8C7AA61-F1
#
_cell.length_a   1.000
_cell.length_b   1.000
_cell.length_c   1.000
_cell.angle_alpha   90.00
_cell.angle_beta   90.00
_cell.angle_gamma   90.00
#
_symmetry.space_group_name_H-M   'P 1'
#
loop_
_entity.id
_entity.type
_entity.pdbx_description
1 polymer ?
#
loop_
_entity_poly.entity_id
_entity_poly.type
_entity_poly.pdbx_seq_one_letter_code
_entity_poly.pdbx_strand_id
1 'polypeptide(L)'
;MEGARGILCADGSCLGDVLTEKGLVASKEPVAHVQLACSAQYCAFPADGNTLCVWSTEDPSYQPLTLGGHREPVTAVAFGNAASPLLLCSASRDHVIMWRLDECRQKALQGLTPRGLVVGTLLGRVLCLRLSPDDRAAAVCAGKKIFVLDTAVRFGSG
;
A
#
# COMPACT_ATOMS: atom_id res chain seq x y z
N MET A 1 11.15 -23.12 21.11
CA MET A 1 10.17 -24.11 21.59
C MET A 1 9.28 -23.41 22.61
N GLU A 2 8.22 -22.76 22.13
CA GLU A 2 7.05 -22.18 22.83
C GLU A 2 6.29 -21.47 21.70
N GLY A 3 5.09 -21.83 21.25
CA GLY A 3 3.96 -22.42 21.95
C GLY A 3 2.81 -21.42 21.88
N ALA A 4 2.39 -21.01 20.68
CA ALA A 4 1.26 -20.10 20.50
C ALA A 4 -0.03 -20.81 20.94
N ARG A 5 -0.49 -20.50 22.15
CA ARG A 5 -1.74 -21.01 22.72
C ARG A 5 -2.91 -20.35 22.01
N GLY A 6 -3.55 -21.10 21.11
CA GLY A 6 -4.85 -20.75 20.56
C GLY A 6 -5.90 -20.72 21.68
N ILE A 7 -6.68 -19.64 21.72
CA ILE A 7 -7.87 -19.54 22.56
C ILE A 7 -9.01 -20.17 21.74
N LEU A 8 -9.43 -21.37 22.13
CA LEU A 8 -10.62 -22.04 21.58
C LEU A 8 -11.79 -21.78 22.53
N CYS A 9 -12.88 -21.22 22.01
CA CYS A 9 -14.20 -21.28 22.67
C CYS A 9 -15.09 -22.28 21.91
N ALA A 10 -15.36 -23.37 22.61
CA ALA A 10 -16.15 -24.56 22.31
C ALA A 10 -17.68 -24.47 22.41
N ASP A 11 -18.42 -23.74 21.56
CA ASP A 11 -19.89 -23.74 21.64
C ASP A 11 -20.52 -23.69 20.24
N GLY A 12 -21.07 -24.83 19.80
CA GLY A 12 -21.63 -25.03 18.47
C GLY A 12 -23.00 -24.37 18.25
N SER A 13 -23.13 -23.65 17.12
CA SER A 13 -24.33 -23.51 16.26
C SER A 13 -24.29 -22.27 15.35
N CYS A 14 -23.15 -21.59 15.25
CA CYS A 14 -22.80 -20.80 14.08
C CYS A 14 -21.62 -21.51 13.44
N LEU A 15 -21.69 -21.90 12.16
CA LEU A 15 -20.47 -22.07 11.36
C LEU A 15 -19.89 -20.66 11.19
N GLY A 16 -19.35 -20.12 12.28
CA GLY A 16 -18.77 -18.81 12.32
C GLY A 16 -17.53 -18.83 11.46
N ASP A 17 -17.44 -17.89 10.53
CA ASP A 17 -16.26 -17.70 9.72
C ASP A 17 -15.03 -17.71 10.64
N VAL A 18 -14.16 -18.71 10.47
CA VAL A 18 -12.93 -18.80 11.25
C VAL A 18 -12.03 -17.67 10.77
N LEU A 19 -11.86 -16.67 11.64
CA LEU A 19 -10.89 -15.61 11.42
C LEU A 19 -9.49 -16.20 11.59
N THR A 20 -8.76 -16.38 10.48
CA THR A 20 -7.38 -16.84 10.50
C THR A 20 -6.43 -15.67 10.28
N GLU A 21 -5.54 -15.43 11.25
CA GLU A 21 -4.43 -14.49 11.07
C GLU A 21 -3.45 -15.05 10.03
N LYS A 22 -3.25 -14.33 8.92
CA LYS A 22 -2.30 -14.71 7.86
C LYS A 22 -0.89 -14.14 8.05
N GLY A 23 -0.74 -13.10 8.88
CA GLY A 23 0.57 -12.50 9.14
C GLY A 23 0.50 -11.31 10.09
N LEU A 24 1.65 -11.00 10.70
CA LEU A 24 1.85 -9.92 11.64
C LEU A 24 3.02 -9.04 11.19
N VAL A 25 2.81 -7.72 11.12
CA VAL A 25 3.90 -6.74 11.01
C VAL A 25 3.88 -5.83 12.22
N ALA A 26 4.98 -5.83 12.96
CA ALA A 26 5.18 -4.87 14.03
C ALA A 26 5.69 -3.54 13.43
N SER A 27 4.96 -2.46 13.65
CA SER A 27 5.48 -1.11 13.39
C SER A 27 6.53 -0.78 14.45
N LYS A 28 7.62 -0.15 14.02
CA LYS A 28 8.65 0.35 14.95
C LYS A 28 8.21 1.61 15.71
N GLU A 29 7.26 2.36 15.15
CA GLU A 29 6.81 3.64 15.69
C GLU A 29 5.28 3.71 15.80
N PRO A 30 4.72 4.49 16.74
CA PRO A 30 3.27 4.71 16.83
C PRO A 30 2.78 5.48 15.60
N VAL A 31 1.96 4.85 14.77
CA VAL A 31 1.46 5.47 13.54
C VAL A 31 0.04 5.98 13.73
N ALA A 32 -0.09 7.27 14.07
CA ALA A 32 -1.39 7.93 14.15
C ALA A 32 -1.85 8.38 12.75
N HIS A 33 -3.06 7.94 12.35
CA HIS A 33 -3.73 8.33 11.10
C HIS A 33 -3.03 7.89 9.81
N VAL A 34 -2.82 6.58 9.63
CA VAL A 34 -2.43 6.01 8.33
C VAL A 34 -3.64 5.43 7.62
N GLN A 35 -3.86 5.83 6.37
CA GLN A 35 -4.77 5.11 5.49
C GLN A 35 -4.04 3.91 4.89
N LEU A 36 -4.46 2.71 5.28
CA LEU A 36 -4.03 1.45 4.66
C LEU A 36 -4.83 1.19 3.38
N ALA A 37 -4.31 0.32 2.52
CA ALA A 37 -5.00 -0.12 1.32
C ALA A 37 -5.08 -1.64 1.26
N CYS A 38 -6.23 -2.16 0.83
CA CYS A 38 -6.40 -3.56 0.46
C CYS A 38 -7.11 -3.64 -0.90
N SER A 39 -6.74 -4.63 -1.69
CA SER A 39 -7.44 -5.11 -2.87
C SER A 39 -7.81 -6.58 -2.66
N ALA A 40 -8.42 -7.22 -3.65
CA ALA A 40 -8.76 -8.63 -3.56
C ALA A 40 -7.53 -9.54 -3.34
N GLN A 41 -6.37 -9.13 -3.86
CA GLN A 41 -5.16 -9.95 -3.86
C GLN A 41 -4.05 -9.39 -2.98
N TYR A 42 -4.07 -8.10 -2.64
CA TYR A 42 -2.96 -7.45 -1.97
C TYR A 42 -3.41 -6.57 -0.82
N CYS A 43 -2.57 -6.43 0.21
CA CYS A 43 -2.65 -5.34 1.16
C CYS A 43 -1.35 -4.54 1.13
N ALA A 44 -1.45 -3.24 1.36
CA ALA A 44 -0.33 -2.31 1.34
C ALA A 44 -0.39 -1.37 2.54
N PHE A 45 0.75 -1.23 3.21
CA PHE A 45 0.88 -0.48 4.45
C PHE A 45 2.33 -0.04 4.68
N PRO A 46 2.59 1.01 5.48
CA PRO A 46 3.96 1.41 5.81
C PRO A 46 4.66 0.35 6.69
N ALA A 47 5.90 -0.03 6.35
CA ALA A 47 6.68 -0.99 7.14
C ALA A 47 7.57 -0.30 8.19
N ASP A 48 8.30 0.75 7.80
CA ASP A 48 9.29 1.44 8.63
C ASP A 48 9.14 2.96 8.58
N GLY A 49 7.90 3.42 8.48
CA GLY A 49 7.56 4.83 8.29
C GLY A 49 7.66 5.24 6.83
N ASN A 50 8.84 5.12 6.21
CA ASN A 50 9.10 5.71 4.89
C ASN A 50 9.06 4.72 3.73
N THR A 51 9.11 3.42 4.02
CA THR A 51 8.90 2.37 3.02
C THR A 51 7.50 1.76 3.13
N LEU A 52 7.01 1.30 1.99
CA LEU A 52 5.78 0.52 1.90
C LEU A 52 6.11 -0.96 1.89
N CYS A 53 5.29 -1.73 2.58
CA CYS A 53 5.16 -3.16 2.39
C CYS A 53 3.91 -3.44 1.56
N VAL A 54 4.03 -4.33 0.57
CA VAL A 54 2.91 -4.88 -0.18
C VAL A 54 2.93 -6.40 -0.03
N TRP A 55 1.85 -6.93 0.53
CA TRP A 55 1.68 -8.34 0.86
C TRP A 55 0.61 -8.98 -0.02
N SER A 56 0.84 -10.23 -0.42
CA SER A 56 -0.19 -11.07 -1.03
C SER A 56 -1.15 -11.55 0.05
N THR A 57 -2.44 -11.45 -0.22
CA THR A 57 -3.51 -11.96 0.66
C THR A 57 -3.93 -13.38 0.29
N GLU A 58 -3.59 -13.85 -0.92
CA GLU A 58 -3.95 -15.19 -1.40
C GLU A 58 -2.90 -16.22 -1.05
N ASP A 59 -1.62 -15.92 -1.29
CA ASP A 59 -0.51 -16.85 -1.14
C ASP A 59 0.54 -16.33 -0.13
N PRO A 60 0.61 -16.90 1.09
CA PRO A 60 1.56 -16.53 2.12
C PRO A 60 3.03 -16.80 1.75
N SER A 61 3.29 -17.62 0.73
CA SER A 61 4.65 -17.90 0.25
C SER A 61 5.23 -16.76 -0.58
N TYR A 62 4.38 -15.83 -1.06
CA TYR A 62 4.84 -14.65 -1.77
C TYR A 62 5.61 -13.75 -0.82
N GLN A 63 6.88 -13.55 -1.15
CA GLN A 63 7.71 -12.62 -0.41
C GLN A 63 7.10 -11.21 -0.48
N PRO A 64 7.04 -10.51 0.67
CA PRO A 64 6.66 -9.11 0.74
C PRO A 64 7.43 -8.24 -0.24
N LEU A 65 6.73 -7.40 -1.00
CA LEU A 65 7.37 -6.41 -1.85
C LEU A 65 7.58 -5.12 -1.04
N THR A 66 8.83 -4.71 -0.89
CA THR A 66 9.19 -3.44 -0.25
C THR A 66 9.38 -2.36 -1.30
N LEU A 67 8.67 -1.24 -1.17
CA LEU A 67 8.79 -0.08 -2.06
C LEU A 67 9.37 1.10 -1.28
N GLY A 68 10.58 1.50 -1.66
CA GLY A 68 11.27 2.66 -1.10
C GLY A 68 11.23 3.85 -2.06
N GLY A 69 11.03 5.05 -1.53
CA GLY A 69 11.03 6.27 -2.33
C GLY A 69 10.67 7.54 -1.56
N HIS A 70 9.82 7.42 -0.53
CA HIS A 70 9.52 8.53 0.36
C HIS A 70 10.69 8.82 1.30
N ARG A 71 10.87 10.10 1.61
CA ARG A 71 11.83 10.66 2.57
C ARG A 71 11.17 11.01 3.89
N GLU A 72 9.85 11.08 3.90
CA GLU A 72 9.00 11.37 5.05
C GLU A 72 8.02 10.20 5.27
N PRO A 73 7.49 10.01 6.49
CA PRO A 73 6.58 8.90 6.78
C PRO A 73 5.37 8.86 5.86
N VAL A 74 5.08 7.68 5.31
CA VAL A 74 3.90 7.42 4.50
C VAL A 74 2.66 7.54 5.36
N THR A 75 1.72 8.39 4.93
CA THR A 75 0.48 8.67 5.67
C THR A 75 -0.77 8.15 4.98
N ALA A 76 -0.73 7.89 3.67
CA ALA A 76 -1.87 7.32 2.97
C ALA A 76 -1.44 6.44 1.79
N VAL A 77 -2.20 5.38 1.57
CA VAL A 77 -1.99 4.42 0.48
C VAL A 77 -3.35 4.11 -0.16
N ALA A 78 -3.37 3.91 -1.49
CA ALA A 78 -4.56 3.52 -2.24
C ALA A 78 -4.20 2.65 -3.45
N PHE A 79 -4.90 1.54 -3.63
CA PHE A 79 -4.82 0.77 -4.88
C PHE A 79 -5.61 1.44 -5.99
N GLY A 80 -5.16 1.23 -7.23
CA GLY A 80 -5.94 1.47 -8.42
C GLY A 80 -7.05 0.42 -8.60
N ASN A 81 -7.87 0.67 -9.59
CA ASN A 81 -9.07 -0.13 -9.89
C ASN A 81 -8.81 -1.11 -11.05
N ALA A 82 -7.84 -0.82 -11.93
CA ALA A 82 -7.47 -1.71 -13.02
C ALA A 82 -6.78 -2.98 -12.49
N ALA A 83 -7.13 -4.13 -13.07
CA ALA A 83 -6.48 -5.40 -12.75
C ALA A 83 -5.05 -5.49 -13.32
N SER A 84 -4.77 -4.83 -14.45
CA SER A 84 -3.44 -4.77 -15.04
C SER A 84 -3.28 -3.52 -15.93
N PRO A 85 -2.21 -2.71 -15.76
CA PRO A 85 -1.24 -2.81 -14.66
C PRO A 85 -1.92 -2.47 -13.33
N LEU A 86 -1.66 -3.25 -12.29
CA LEU A 86 -2.17 -2.92 -10.96
C LEU A 86 -1.37 -1.74 -10.39
N LEU A 87 -2.06 -0.62 -10.20
CA LEU A 87 -1.47 0.60 -9.68
C LEU A 87 -1.59 0.65 -8.15
N LEU A 88 -0.58 1.24 -7.53
CA LEU A 88 -0.60 1.64 -6.13
C LEU A 88 -0.20 3.10 -6.06
N CYS A 89 -0.91 3.89 -5.28
CA CYS A 89 -0.57 5.27 -4.97
C CYS A 89 -0.20 5.36 -3.50
N SER A 90 0.89 6.05 -3.19
CA SER A 90 1.28 6.36 -1.82
C SER A 90 1.55 7.83 -1.65
N ALA A 91 1.25 8.34 -0.46
CA ALA A 91 1.40 9.74 -0.15
C ALA A 91 2.11 9.91 1.19
N SER A 92 2.90 10.96 1.24
CA SER A 92 3.58 11.46 2.42
C SER A 92 3.63 12.99 2.35
N ARG A 93 4.24 13.63 3.34
CA ARG A 93 4.44 15.09 3.36
C ARG A 93 5.32 15.56 2.21
N ASP A 94 6.25 14.73 1.75
CA ASP A 94 7.15 15.08 0.67
C ASP A 94 6.45 15.03 -0.70
N HIS A 95 5.94 13.86 -1.06
CA HIS A 95 5.56 13.48 -2.40
C HIS A 95 4.33 12.55 -2.39
N VAL A 96 3.66 12.49 -3.54
CA VAL A 96 2.73 11.43 -3.91
C VAL A 96 3.39 10.62 -5.01
N ILE A 97 3.49 9.29 -4.81
CA ILE A 97 4.19 8.37 -5.70
C ILE A 97 3.21 7.34 -6.25
N MET A 98 3.24 7.14 -7.57
CA MET A 98 2.56 6.06 -8.26
C MET A 98 3.51 4.90 -8.53
N TRP A 99 3.05 3.69 -8.26
CA TRP A 99 3.78 2.44 -8.43
C TRP A 99 3.02 1.54 -9.39
N ARG A 100 3.75 0.90 -10.31
CA ARG A 100 3.26 -0.23 -11.10
C ARG A 100 3.73 -1.50 -10.41
N LEU A 101 2.82 -2.22 -9.76
CA LEU A 101 3.21 -3.32 -8.87
C LEU A 101 3.87 -4.47 -9.62
N ASP A 102 3.42 -4.77 -10.84
CA ASP A 102 4.00 -5.83 -11.67
C ASP A 102 5.46 -5.52 -12.02
N GLU A 103 5.74 -4.29 -12.48
CA GLU A 103 7.10 -3.83 -12.79
C GLU A 103 7.98 -3.77 -11.53
N CYS A 104 7.42 -3.31 -10.41
CA CYS A 104 8.13 -3.26 -9.14
C CYS A 104 8.52 -4.66 -8.67
N ARG A 105 7.60 -5.63 -8.76
CA ARG A 105 7.86 -7.02 -8.41
C ARG A 105 8.91 -7.63 -9.32
N GLN A 106 8.83 -7.40 -10.63
CA GLN A 106 9.81 -7.89 -11.58
C GLN A 106 11.23 -7.35 -11.27
N LYS A 107 11.35 -6.05 -10.98
CA LYS A 107 12.64 -5.45 -10.56
C LYS A 107 13.17 -6.04 -9.27
N ALA A 108 12.31 -6.22 -8.27
CA ALA A 108 12.72 -6.81 -6.99
C ALA A 108 13.24 -8.25 -7.16
N LEU A 109 12.59 -9.07 -8.00
CA LEU A 109 13.04 -10.43 -8.32
C LEU A 109 14.40 -10.47 -9.03
N GLN A 110 14.74 -9.40 -9.76
CA GLN A 110 16.06 -9.21 -10.38
C GLN A 110 17.10 -8.63 -9.41
N GLY A 111 16.76 -8.41 -8.14
CA GLY A 111 17.61 -7.74 -7.16
C GLY A 111 17.77 -6.24 -7.38
N LEU A 112 16.93 -5.64 -8.24
CA LEU A 112 16.93 -4.20 -8.51
C LEU A 112 15.95 -3.49 -7.58
N THR A 113 16.29 -2.27 -7.18
CA THR A 113 15.39 -1.42 -6.40
C THR A 113 14.22 -0.93 -7.26
N PRO A 114 12.96 -1.24 -6.90
CA PRO A 114 11.79 -0.70 -7.57
C PRO A 114 11.76 0.82 -7.50
N ARG A 115 11.22 1.47 -8.53
CA ARG A 115 11.08 2.94 -8.58
C ARG A 115 9.66 3.30 -8.99
N GLY A 116 9.02 4.14 -8.18
CA GLY A 116 7.75 4.76 -8.52
C GLY A 116 7.94 6.09 -9.24
N LEU A 117 6.85 6.62 -9.76
CA LEU A 117 6.78 7.95 -10.35
C LEU A 117 6.20 8.94 -9.35
N VAL A 118 6.88 10.07 -9.15
CA VAL A 118 6.34 11.19 -8.38
C VAL A 118 5.28 11.93 -9.21
N VAL A 119 4.03 11.94 -8.75
CA VAL A 119 2.89 12.62 -9.41
C VAL A 119 2.43 13.89 -8.69
N GLY A 120 2.95 14.15 -7.50
CA GLY A 120 2.68 15.38 -6.75
C GLY A 120 3.75 15.66 -5.71
N THR A 121 4.00 16.93 -5.43
CA THR A 121 4.98 17.40 -4.44
C THR A 121 4.40 18.56 -3.63
N LEU A 122 4.94 18.80 -2.42
CA LEU A 122 4.64 19.97 -1.59
C LEU A 122 3.15 20.15 -1.21
N LEU A 123 2.41 19.05 -1.06
CA LEU A 123 0.97 19.09 -0.71
C LEU A 123 0.72 19.31 0.78
N GLY A 124 1.75 19.15 1.62
CA GLY A 124 1.63 19.12 3.08
C GLY A 124 1.27 17.72 3.58
N ARG A 125 0.79 17.62 4.83
CA ARG A 125 0.42 16.31 5.41
C ARG A 125 -0.84 15.77 4.75
N VAL A 126 -0.69 14.70 3.96
CA VAL A 126 -1.81 14.00 3.33
C VAL A 126 -2.53 13.14 4.36
N LEU A 127 -3.85 13.29 4.43
CA LEU A 127 -4.72 12.54 5.35
C LEU A 127 -5.50 11.43 4.64
N CYS A 128 -5.82 11.64 3.36
CA CYS A 128 -6.58 10.69 2.56
C CYS A 128 -6.16 10.79 1.10
N LEU A 129 -6.13 9.64 0.43
CA LEU A 129 -5.74 9.45 -0.95
C LEU A 129 -6.69 8.47 -1.62
N ARG A 130 -7.22 8.82 -2.80
CA ARG A 130 -8.03 7.93 -3.64
C ARG A 130 -7.72 8.14 -5.10
N LEU A 131 -7.65 7.05 -5.86
CA LEU A 131 -7.62 7.09 -7.32
C LEU A 131 -9.04 7.21 -7.88
N SER A 132 -9.17 7.88 -9.03
CA SER A 132 -10.40 7.90 -9.81
C SER A 132 -10.72 6.49 -10.32
N PRO A 133 -11.99 6.19 -10.66
CA PRO A 133 -12.38 4.86 -11.14
C PRO A 133 -11.61 4.34 -12.36
N ASP A 134 -11.06 5.26 -13.18
CA ASP A 134 -10.24 4.97 -14.35
C ASP A 134 -8.72 5.07 -14.10
N ASP A 135 -8.31 5.31 -12.85
CA ASP A 135 -6.93 5.49 -12.39
C ASP A 135 -6.15 6.62 -13.08
N ARG A 136 -6.83 7.56 -13.76
CA ARG A 136 -6.21 8.70 -14.47
C ARG A 136 -6.08 9.96 -13.62
N ALA A 137 -6.72 10.00 -12.47
CA ALA A 137 -6.52 11.06 -11.49
C ALA A 137 -6.41 10.52 -10.06
N ALA A 138 -5.74 11.28 -9.19
CA ALA A 138 -5.72 11.04 -7.76
C ALA A 138 -6.29 12.24 -7.01
N ALA A 139 -7.29 12.01 -6.15
CA ALA A 139 -7.76 12.98 -5.18
C ALA A 139 -6.94 12.85 -3.88
N VAL A 140 -6.35 13.96 -3.45
CA VAL A 140 -5.45 14.02 -2.28
C VAL A 140 -5.99 15.06 -1.30
N CYS A 141 -6.39 14.63 -0.11
CA CYS A 141 -6.77 15.52 0.98
C CYS A 141 -5.55 15.86 1.83
N ALA A 142 -5.18 17.13 1.90
CA ALA A 142 -4.08 17.61 2.72
C ALA A 142 -4.45 18.91 3.44
N GLY A 143 -4.50 18.86 4.77
CA GLY A 143 -4.95 19.96 5.61
C GLY A 143 -6.38 20.41 5.24
N LYS A 144 -6.52 21.65 4.76
CA LYS A 144 -7.81 22.26 4.36
C LYS A 144 -8.04 22.24 2.84
N LYS A 145 -7.20 21.52 2.08
CA LYS A 145 -7.22 21.50 0.62
C LYS A 145 -7.44 20.08 0.11
N ILE A 146 -8.13 19.98 -1.01
CA ILE A 146 -8.20 18.77 -1.83
C ILE A 146 -7.50 19.10 -3.15
N PHE A 147 -6.52 18.28 -3.50
CA PHE A 147 -5.81 18.36 -4.77
C PHE A 147 -6.31 17.24 -5.69
N VAL A 148 -6.39 17.52 -6.98
CA VAL A 148 -6.61 16.50 -8.01
C VAL A 148 -5.34 16.46 -8.85
N LEU A 149 -4.64 15.34 -8.81
CA LEU A 149 -3.39 15.11 -9.53
C LEU A 149 -3.69 14.29 -10.79
N ASP A 150 -3.02 14.60 -11.88
CA ASP A 150 -3.02 13.76 -13.07
C ASP A 150 -2.12 12.53 -12.82
N THR A 151 -2.69 11.34 -12.93
CA THR A 151 -1.98 10.05 -12.83
C THR A 151 -1.93 9.32 -14.16
N ALA A 152 -2.44 9.93 -15.24
CA ALA A 152 -2.25 9.46 -16.61
C ALA A 152 -0.80 9.74 -17.04
N VAL A 153 0.10 8.93 -16.53
CA VAL A 153 1.51 9.02 -16.87
C VAL A 153 1.69 8.60 -18.33
N ARG A 154 2.27 9.50 -19.12
CA ARG A 154 2.96 9.14 -20.37
C ARG A 154 4.24 8.40 -20.02
N PHE A 155 4.16 7.09 -19.80
CA PHE A 155 5.35 6.26 -19.78
C PHE A 155 5.93 6.31 -21.19
N GLY A 156 6.95 7.16 -21.39
CA GLY A 156 7.67 7.20 -22.65
C GLY A 156 8.20 5.80 -22.95
N SER A 157 7.85 5.27 -24.11
CA SER A 157 8.53 4.13 -24.72
C SER A 157 9.99 4.55 -24.94
N GLY A 158 10.88 4.11 -24.05
CA GLY A 158 12.31 4.09 -24.30
C GLY A 158 12.66 2.99 -25.28
#